data_AF-A0A6G3XVS5-F1
#
_entry.id   AF-A0A6G3XVS5-F1
#
_cell.length_a   1.000
_cell.length_b   1.000
_cell.length_c   1.000
_cell.angle_alpha   90.00
_cell.angle_beta   90.00
_cell.angle_gamma   90.00
#
_symmetry.space_group_name_H-M   'P 1'
#
loop_
_entity.id
_entity.type
_entity.pdbx_description
1 polymer ?
#
loop_
_entity_poly.entity_id
_entity_poly.type
_entity_poly.pdbx_seq_one_letter_code
_entity_poly.pdbx_strand_id
1 'polypeptide(L)'
;LPLAVLTFVCAFVPIVGALFAGFVAVVIALVSNGPMDALLVLAIIVVVQQLEGNVFQPMIQSRGLGLHAATILLAVTLGGSLAGVVGSLLAVPVAAVLGVVWNYLREQLVEDSPEQEAEA
;
A
#
# COMPACT_ATOMS: atom_id res chain seq x y z
N LEU A 1 -2.47 22.18 -6.18
CA LEU A 1 -3.81 21.52 -6.11
C LEU A 1 -3.95 20.34 -7.08
N PRO A 2 -3.74 20.49 -8.41
CA PRO A 2 -3.96 19.38 -9.35
C PRO A 2 -3.03 18.17 -9.12
N LEU A 3 -1.73 18.43 -8.91
CA LEU A 3 -0.76 17.40 -8.56
C LEU A 3 -1.08 16.74 -7.21
N ALA A 4 -1.55 17.50 -6.21
CA ALA A 4 -1.90 16.95 -4.90
C ALA A 4 -3.13 16.02 -4.95
N VAL A 5 -4.16 16.37 -5.74
CA VAL A 5 -5.34 15.51 -5.95
C VAL A 5 -4.96 14.27 -6.74
N LEU A 6 -4.14 14.42 -7.78
CA LEU A 6 -3.63 13.30 -8.57
C LEU A 6 -2.82 12.34 -7.68
N THR A 7 -1.90 12.86 -6.87
CA THR A 7 -1.09 12.08 -5.93
C THR A 7 -1.95 11.41 -4.85
N PHE A 8 -2.98 12.09 -4.33
CA PHE A 8 -3.90 11.51 -3.34
C PHE A 8 -4.69 10.31 -3.90
N VAL A 9 -5.26 10.45 -5.09
CA VAL A 9 -5.97 9.34 -5.76
C VAL A 9 -5.01 8.19 -6.10
N CYS A 10 -3.82 8.54 -6.59
CA CYS A 10 -2.75 7.60 -6.91
C CYS A 10 -2.19 6.85 -5.68
N ALA A 11 -2.25 7.46 -4.48
CA ALA A 11 -1.78 6.84 -3.25
C ALA A 11 -2.67 5.68 -2.76
N PHE A 12 -3.91 5.58 -3.22
CA PHE A 12 -4.79 4.44 -2.89
C PHE A 12 -4.36 3.12 -3.55
N VAL A 13 -3.56 3.20 -4.62
CA VAL A 13 -2.91 2.04 -5.23
C VAL A 13 -1.40 2.21 -5.09
N PRO A 14 -0.81 1.75 -3.98
CA PRO A 14 0.63 1.74 -3.80
C PRO A 14 1.32 1.15 -5.05
N ILE A 15 2.49 1.69 -5.41
CA ILE A 15 3.22 1.39 -6.66
C ILE A 15 2.65 2.05 -7.91
N VAL A 16 1.35 1.91 -8.22
CA VAL A 16 0.77 2.51 -9.44
C VAL A 16 0.86 4.03 -9.40
N GLY A 17 0.59 4.63 -8.24
CA GLY A 17 0.69 6.06 -8.07
C GLY A 17 2.11 6.62 -8.20
N ALA A 18 3.08 5.94 -7.60
CA ALA A 18 4.49 6.33 -7.66
C ALA A 18 5.04 6.20 -9.09
N LEU A 19 4.66 5.14 -9.81
CA LEU A 19 5.00 4.97 -11.23
C LEU A 19 4.43 6.10 -12.10
N PHE A 20 3.15 6.43 -11.91
CA PHE A 20 2.49 7.43 -12.74
C PHE A 20 3.02 8.85 -12.45
N ALA A 21 3.18 9.20 -11.17
CA ALA A 21 3.76 10.47 -10.76
C ALA A 21 5.23 10.59 -11.21
N GLY A 22 6.01 9.52 -11.07
CA GLY A 22 7.40 9.47 -11.52
C GLY A 22 7.53 9.65 -13.03
N PHE A 23 6.66 9.00 -13.81
CA PHE A 23 6.61 9.19 -15.27
C PHE A 23 6.35 10.64 -15.66
N VAL A 24 5.33 11.27 -15.05
CA VAL A 24 5.01 12.68 -15.29
C VAL A 24 6.19 13.59 -14.90
N ALA A 25 6.85 13.33 -13.77
CA ALA A 25 8.00 14.10 -13.31
C ALA A 25 9.17 14.03 -14.30
N VAL A 26 9.47 12.84 -14.85
CA VAL A 26 10.54 12.65 -15.85
C VAL A 26 10.22 13.39 -17.15
N VAL A 27 8.97 13.34 -17.62
CA VAL A 27 8.53 14.08 -18.82
C VAL A 27 8.65 15.59 -18.60
N ILE A 28 8.25 16.10 -17.44
CA ILE A 28 8.37 17.53 -17.12
C ILE A 28 9.84 17.96 -17.05
N ALA A 29 10.71 17.16 -16.45
CA ALA A 29 12.14 17.44 -16.38
C ALA A 29 12.78 17.47 -17.78
N LEU A 30 12.36 16.54 -18.66
CA LEU A 30 12.84 16.46 -20.04
C LEU A 30 12.50 17.71 -20.85
N VAL A 31 11.28 18.22 -20.67
CA VAL A 31 10.80 19.41 -21.40
C VAL A 31 11.38 20.71 -20.81
N SER A 32 11.52 20.79 -19.49
CA SER A 32 11.89 22.05 -18.80
C SER A 32 13.40 22.28 -18.73
N ASN A 33 14.18 21.25 -18.45
CA ASN A 33 15.61 21.36 -18.15
C ASN A 33 16.51 20.51 -19.07
N GLY A 34 15.91 19.67 -19.92
CA GLY A 34 16.61 18.85 -20.90
C GLY A 34 16.90 17.42 -20.45
N PRO A 35 17.60 16.63 -21.30
CA PRO A 35 17.70 15.19 -21.16
C PRO A 35 18.57 14.73 -19.98
N MET A 36 19.57 15.52 -19.58
CA MET A 36 20.45 15.16 -18.46
C MET A 36 19.71 15.22 -17.12
N ASP A 37 18.94 16.28 -16.89
CA ASP A 37 18.11 16.44 -15.69
C ASP A 37 17.01 15.37 -15.63
N ALA A 38 16.40 15.03 -16.76
CA ALA A 38 15.41 13.95 -16.84
C ALA A 38 16.00 12.59 -16.46
N LEU A 39 17.22 12.28 -16.93
CA LEU A 39 17.94 11.07 -16.57
C LEU A 39 18.26 11.01 -15.07
N LEU A 40 18.65 12.14 -14.49
CA LEU A 40 18.96 12.23 -13.06
C LEU A 40 17.70 12.03 -12.21
N VAL A 41 16.59 12.67 -12.57
CA VAL A 41 15.29 12.47 -11.92
C VAL A 41 14.83 11.01 -12.03
N LEU A 42 14.94 10.40 -13.22
CA LEU A 42 14.62 8.99 -13.44
C LEU A 42 15.49 8.08 -12.55
N ALA A 43 16.80 8.33 -12.49
CA ALA A 43 17.73 7.55 -11.67
C ALA A 43 17.35 7.62 -10.18
N ILE A 44 17.03 8.81 -9.66
CA ILE A 44 16.58 8.98 -8.28
C ILE A 44 15.29 8.18 -8.02
N ILE A 45 14.29 8.31 -8.90
CA ILE A 45 13.02 7.59 -8.77
C ILE A 45 13.26 6.08 -8.74
N VAL A 46 14.08 5.56 -9.64
CA VAL A 46 14.42 4.13 -9.67
C VAL A 46 15.09 3.69 -8.37
N VAL A 47 16.05 4.47 -7.86
CA VAL A 47 16.71 4.16 -6.58
C VAL A 47 15.70 4.11 -5.43
N VAL A 48 14.81 5.10 -5.34
CA VAL A 48 13.75 5.14 -4.31
C VAL A 48 12.83 3.94 -4.43
N GLN A 49 12.37 3.61 -5.64
CA GLN A 49 11.51 2.45 -5.88
C GLN A 49 12.19 1.13 -5.52
N GLN A 50 13.49 0.99 -5.80
CA GLN A 50 14.25 -0.20 -5.43
C GLN A 50 14.43 -0.32 -3.92
N LEU A 51 14.69 0.80 -3.22
CA LEU A 51 14.71 0.82 -1.76
C LEU A 51 13.35 0.42 -1.21
N GLU A 52 12.27 1.03 -1.70
CA GLU A 52 10.91 0.71 -1.27
C GLU A 52 10.59 -0.78 -1.49
N GLY A 53 10.86 -1.32 -2.67
CA GLY A 53 10.53 -2.71 -3.02
C GLY A 53 11.40 -3.78 -2.36
N ASN A 54 12.71 -3.56 -2.25
CA ASN A 54 13.64 -4.59 -1.76
C ASN A 54 14.01 -4.44 -0.28
N VAL A 55 13.81 -3.27 0.33
CA VAL A 55 14.25 -3.01 1.71
C VAL A 55 13.08 -2.60 2.59
N PHE A 56 12.33 -1.57 2.22
CA PHE A 56 11.25 -1.08 3.07
C PHE A 56 10.06 -2.03 3.07
N GLN A 57 9.69 -2.61 1.93
CA GLN A 57 8.62 -3.61 1.86
C GLN A 57 8.89 -4.80 2.78
N PRO A 58 10.03 -5.52 2.73
CA PRO A 58 10.26 -6.64 3.65
C PRO A 58 10.40 -6.20 5.11
N MET A 59 10.97 -5.02 5.38
CA MET A 59 11.09 -4.50 6.75
C MET A 59 9.73 -4.13 7.35
N ILE A 60 8.80 -3.60 6.55
CA ILE A 60 7.43 -3.24 6.96
C ILE A 60 6.50 -4.47 6.93
N GLN A 61 6.67 -5.39 5.98
CA GLN A 61 5.85 -6.59 5.80
C GLN A 61 6.35 -7.81 6.57
N SER A 62 7.33 -7.67 7.47
CA SER A 62 7.91 -8.76 8.28
C SER A 62 6.89 -9.56 9.12
N ARG A 63 5.63 -9.11 9.23
CA ARG A 63 4.52 -9.81 9.91
C ARG A 63 3.29 -9.89 9.01
N GLY A 64 3.45 -10.52 7.84
CA GLY A 64 2.52 -10.51 6.72
C GLY A 64 1.04 -10.66 7.09
N LEU A 65 0.22 -9.70 6.68
CA LEU A 65 -1.21 -9.64 6.98
C LEU A 65 -2.08 -10.61 6.17
N GLY A 66 -1.51 -11.38 5.24
CA GLY A 66 -2.21 -12.49 4.59
C GLY A 66 -3.57 -12.15 3.95
N LEU A 67 -3.80 -10.88 3.57
CA LEU A 67 -5.09 -10.46 3.06
C LEU A 67 -5.28 -10.99 1.65
N HIS A 68 -6.09 -12.03 1.55
CA HIS A 68 -6.43 -12.69 0.30
C HIS A 68 -7.14 -11.71 -0.64
N ALA A 69 -6.81 -11.74 -1.93
CA ALA A 69 -7.40 -10.84 -2.94
C ALA A 69 -8.94 -10.87 -2.93
N ALA A 70 -9.54 -12.01 -2.55
CA ALA A 70 -10.98 -12.15 -2.38
C ALA A 70 -11.57 -11.20 -1.31
N THR A 71 -10.86 -10.97 -0.21
CA THR A 71 -11.30 -10.06 0.86
C THR A 71 -11.34 -8.61 0.38
N ILE A 72 -10.36 -8.20 -0.42
CA ILE A 72 -10.31 -6.87 -1.02
C ILE A 72 -11.46 -6.70 -2.03
N LEU A 73 -11.68 -7.69 -2.90
CA LEU A 73 -12.77 -7.67 -3.88
C LEU A 73 -14.16 -7.57 -3.20
N LEU A 74 -14.37 -8.37 -2.14
CA LEU A 74 -15.60 -8.30 -1.34
C LEU A 74 -15.77 -6.94 -0.68
N ALA A 75 -14.72 -6.40 -0.05
CA ALA A 75 -14.77 -5.10 0.58
C ALA A 75 -15.10 -3.99 -0.43
N VAL A 76 -14.47 -3.99 -1.61
CA VAL A 76 -14.72 -2.99 -2.66
C VAL A 76 -16.14 -3.09 -3.20
N THR A 77 -16.66 -4.31 -3.37
CA THR A 77 -18.04 -4.54 -3.83
C THR A 77 -19.06 -4.05 -2.80
N LEU A 78 -18.82 -4.35 -1.52
CA LEU A 78 -19.69 -3.91 -0.41
C LEU A 78 -19.62 -2.40 -0.20
N GLY A 79 -18.42 -1.83 -0.14
CA GLY A 79 -18.21 -0.39 -0.01
C GLY A 79 -18.81 0.38 -1.20
N GLY A 80 -18.62 -0.14 -2.41
CA GLY A 80 -19.25 0.38 -3.62
C GLY A 80 -20.77 0.39 -3.56
N SER A 81 -21.38 -0.66 -3.01
CA SER A 81 -22.83 -0.77 -2.88
C SER A 81 -23.41 0.17 -1.82
N LEU A 82 -22.66 0.45 -0.73
CA LEU A 82 -23.12 1.27 0.39
C LEU A 82 -23.01 2.78 0.13
N ALA A 83 -21.89 3.23 -0.45
CA ALA A 83 -21.60 4.66 -0.62
C ALA A 83 -21.08 5.01 -2.04
N GLY A 84 -21.36 4.15 -3.02
CA GLY A 84 -20.97 4.37 -4.42
C GLY A 84 -19.45 4.40 -4.59
N VAL A 85 -18.99 5.27 -5.49
CA VAL A 85 -17.55 5.41 -5.81
C VAL A 85 -16.72 5.71 -4.56
N VAL A 86 -17.20 6.59 -3.68
CA VAL A 86 -16.48 6.94 -2.44
C VAL A 86 -16.31 5.73 -1.54
N GLY A 87 -17.36 4.93 -1.36
CA GLY A 87 -17.29 3.71 -0.56
C GLY A 87 -16.39 2.64 -1.18
N SER A 88 -16.35 2.54 -2.51
CA SER A 88 -15.42 1.62 -3.20
C SER A 88 -13.95 2.01 -3.03
N LEU A 89 -13.65 3.31 -2.99
CA LEU A 89 -12.29 3.83 -2.79
C LEU A 89 -11.80 3.61 -1.35
N LEU A 90 -12.68 3.83 -0.37
CA LEU A 90 -12.35 3.65 1.05
C LEU A 90 -12.37 2.18 1.49
N ALA A 91 -12.96 1.28 0.71
CA ALA A 91 -13.06 -0.13 1.06
C ALA A 91 -11.71 -0.81 1.30
N VAL A 92 -10.70 -0.53 0.46
CA VAL A 92 -9.38 -1.16 0.54
C VAL A 92 -8.65 -0.82 1.85
N PRO A 93 -8.46 0.47 2.22
CA PRO A 93 -7.79 0.81 3.48
C PRO A 93 -8.58 0.34 4.71
N VAL A 94 -9.92 0.41 4.68
CA VAL A 94 -10.75 -0.11 5.78
C VAL A 94 -10.57 -1.61 5.96
N ALA A 95 -10.60 -2.39 4.86
CA ALA A 95 -10.36 -3.83 4.91
C ALA A 95 -8.96 -4.17 5.41
N ALA A 96 -7.96 -3.37 5.04
CA ALA A 96 -6.59 -3.54 5.54
C ALA A 96 -6.51 -3.33 7.06
N VAL A 97 -7.10 -2.27 7.59
CA VAL A 97 -7.15 -1.99 9.03
C VAL A 97 -7.88 -3.11 9.78
N LEU A 98 -9.03 -3.56 9.28
CA LEU A 98 -9.77 -4.67 9.88
C LEU A 98 -8.94 -5.97 9.90
N GLY A 99 -8.22 -6.24 8.82
CA GLY A 99 -7.28 -7.35 8.73
C GLY A 99 -6.18 -7.30 9.78
N VAL A 100 -5.57 -6.12 9.99
CA VAL A 100 -4.56 -5.89 11.04
C VAL A 100 -5.13 -6.17 12.42
N VAL A 101 -6.28 -5.58 12.73
CA VAL A 101 -6.93 -5.73 14.05
C VAL A 101 -7.29 -7.20 14.30
N TRP A 102 -7.82 -7.89 13.29
CA TRP A 102 -8.18 -9.30 13.40
C TRP A 102 -6.97 -10.19 13.65
N ASN A 103 -5.89 -9.99 12.90
CA ASN A 103 -4.66 -10.76 13.07
C ASN A 103 -4.03 -10.49 14.44
N TYR A 104 -3.99 -9.23 14.87
CA TYR A 104 -3.49 -8.84 16.18
C TYR A 104 -4.28 -9.47 17.32
N LEU A 105 -5.62 -9.46 17.23
CA LEU A 105 -6.49 -10.09 18.23
C LEU A 105 -6.31 -11.61 18.26
N ARG A 106 -6.19 -12.25 17.09
CA ARG A 106 -5.93 -13.70 17.00
C ARG A 106 -4.60 -14.06 17.63
N GLU A 107 -3.55 -13.28 17.40
CA GLU A 107 -2.22 -13.53 17.94
C GLU A 107 -2.23 -13.43 19.48
N GLN A 108 -2.90 -12.41 20.05
CA GLN A 108 -3.06 -12.30 21.51
C GLN A 108 -3.89 -13.42 22.13
N LEU A 109 -4.90 -13.93 21.43
CA LEU A 109 -5.77 -15.01 21.96
C LEU A 109 -5.13 -16.40 21.86
N VAL A 110 -4.14 -16.59 20.99
CA VAL A 110 -3.48 -17.89 20.77
C VAL A 110 -2.25 -18.08 21.67
N GLU A 111 -1.68 -17.00 22.23
CA GLU A 111 -0.51 -17.04 23.12
C GLU A 111 -0.83 -17.38 24.59
N ASP A 112 -2.10 -17.62 24.94
CA ASP A 112 -2.54 -18.02 26.29
C ASP A 112 -2.92 -19.51 26.34
N SER A 113 -2.11 -20.37 25.71
CA SER A 113 -2.10 -21.81 26.05
C SER A 113 -1.09 -22.00 27.18
N PRO A 114 -1.49 -21.93 28.46
CA PRO A 114 -0.62 -22.35 29.55
C PRO A 114 -0.21 -23.79 29.25
N GLU A 115 1.10 -24.02 29.23
CA GLU A 115 1.68 -25.35 29.24
C GLU A 115 1.01 -26.14 30.36
N GLN A 116 0.05 -26.99 29.97
CA GLN A 116 -0.65 -27.96 30.80
C GLN A 116 0.29 -29.11 31.25
N GLU A 117 1.60 -28.87 31.31
CA GLU A 117 2.61 -29.85 31.75
C GLU A 117 3.13 -29.59 33.17
N ALA A 118 2.50 -28.67 33.92
CA ALA A 118 2.76 -28.58 35.37
C ALA A 118 2.17 -29.76 36.17
N GLU A 119 1.24 -30.56 35.63
CA GLU A 119 0.61 -31.66 36.38
C GLU A 119 0.18 -32.85 35.50
N ALA A 120 1.10 -33.81 35.30
CA ALA A 120 0.77 -35.25 35.18
C ALA A 120 1.96 -36.11 35.61
#